data_AF-A0A7X3S3S5-F1
#
_entry.id   AF-A0A7X3S3S5-F1
#
_cell.length_a   1.000
_cell.length_b   1.000
_cell.length_c   1.000
_cell.angle_alpha   90.00
_cell.angle_beta   90.00
_cell.angle_gamma   90.00
#
_symmetry.space_group_name_H-M   'P 1'
#
loop_
_entity.id
_entity.type
_entity.pdbx_description
1 polymer ?
#
loop_
_entity_poly.entity_id
_entity_poly.type
_entity_poly.pdbx_seq_one_letter_code
_entity_poly.pdbx_strand_id
1 'polypeptide(L)'
;DQEGVDILRKWGSVEEKLARQFEEKGQKGVGIKLIPRRFYDPAINRYLRHEFTHISDMLDSAFGYDPDTKVGMNPGEEHLLLNRYRVLWSLHVDSRIARSGKEPMFSREYRLREFRSWYRKIPPTQVESVFEGLWQTEYFTHAELVEMSQDTIRVMERAVEVEEGELPADVPAKPLLMPGFPCPLCRFPTYSWVEDLEEKVEPYVLDYIRENHPGWDVEYGACDRCVEVYRLRAAGVV
;
A
#
# COMPACT_ATOMS: atom_id res chain seq x y z
N ASP A 1 -17.05 2.26 -5.13
CA ASP A 1 -16.30 2.85 -4.00
C ASP A 1 -14.80 2.63 -4.19
N GLN A 2 -14.15 3.56 -4.90
CA GLN A 2 -12.69 3.59 -5.05
C GLN A 2 -12.13 4.52 -3.97
N GLU A 3 -11.76 3.96 -2.83
CA GLU A 3 -10.99 4.63 -1.78
C GLU A 3 -9.48 4.64 -2.09
N GLY A 4 -9.08 4.18 -3.28
CA GLY A 4 -7.72 4.27 -3.77
C GLY A 4 -7.40 5.69 -4.21
N VAL A 5 -6.45 6.31 -3.52
CA VAL A 5 -5.64 7.39 -4.09
C VAL A 5 -4.89 6.81 -5.28
N ASP A 6 -5.44 7.02 -6.48
CA ASP A 6 -4.64 6.90 -7.68
C ASP A 6 -3.94 8.24 -7.88
N ILE A 7 -2.67 8.31 -7.48
CA ILE A 7 -1.73 9.14 -8.23
C ILE A 7 -1.72 8.52 -9.63
N LEU A 8 -2.64 8.97 -10.49
CA LEU A 8 -2.76 8.46 -11.86
C LEU A 8 -1.50 8.86 -12.62
N ARG A 9 -0.53 7.95 -12.63
CA ARG A 9 0.68 8.02 -13.48
C ARG A 9 0.36 7.86 -14.96
N LYS A 10 -0.87 7.48 -15.30
CA LYS A 10 -1.38 7.44 -16.67
C LYS A 10 -2.42 8.54 -16.86
N TRP A 11 -1.98 9.58 -17.54
CA TRP A 11 -2.81 10.61 -18.11
C TRP A 11 -3.80 9.98 -19.11
N GLY A 12 -5.07 10.40 -19.08
CA GLY A 12 -5.97 10.14 -20.19
C GLY A 12 -5.69 11.13 -21.32
N SER A 13 -6.30 10.93 -22.48
CA SER A 13 -6.04 11.76 -23.68
C SER A 13 -6.26 13.26 -23.48
N VAL A 14 -7.12 13.65 -22.53
CA VAL A 14 -7.35 15.07 -22.19
C VAL A 14 -6.16 15.63 -21.43
N GLU A 15 -5.67 14.88 -20.45
CA GLU A 15 -4.57 15.35 -19.64
C GLU A 15 -3.22 15.27 -20.37
N GLU A 16 -3.02 14.30 -21.26
CA GLU A 16 -1.86 14.28 -22.16
C GLU A 16 -1.81 15.55 -23.02
N LYS A 17 -2.96 15.97 -23.56
CA LYS A 17 -3.06 17.22 -24.35
C LYS A 17 -2.75 18.45 -23.50
N LEU A 18 -3.23 18.48 -22.25
CA LEU A 18 -2.94 19.57 -21.33
C LEU A 18 -1.46 19.59 -20.94
N ALA A 19 -0.90 18.45 -20.53
CA ALA A 19 0.52 18.31 -20.19
C ALA A 19 1.41 18.77 -21.35
N ARG A 20 1.09 18.37 -22.59
CA ARG A 20 1.80 18.80 -23.79
C ARG A 20 1.83 20.33 -23.97
N GLN A 21 0.76 21.04 -23.63
CA GLN A 21 0.73 22.51 -23.68
C GLN A 21 1.70 23.17 -22.67
N PHE A 22 1.98 22.50 -21.55
CA PHE A 22 2.98 22.95 -20.58
C PHE A 22 4.39 22.56 -21.04
N GLU A 23 4.57 21.32 -21.53
CA GLU A 23 5.85 20.81 -22.02
C GLU A 23 6.37 21.61 -23.22
N GLU A 24 5.51 22.01 -24.16
CA GLU A 24 5.85 22.88 -25.30
C GLU A 24 6.37 24.26 -24.85
N LYS A 25 6.10 24.67 -23.61
CA LYS A 25 6.64 25.89 -22.97
C LYS A 25 7.85 25.62 -22.07
N GLY A 26 8.38 24.39 -22.08
CA GLY A 26 9.46 23.95 -21.19
C GLY A 26 9.02 23.80 -19.73
N GLN A 27 7.72 23.69 -19.47
CA GLN A 27 7.17 23.55 -18.12
C GLN A 27 6.73 22.11 -17.86
N LYS A 28 6.80 21.65 -16.61
CA LYS A 28 6.22 20.37 -16.18
C LYS A 28 4.87 20.63 -15.52
N GLY A 29 3.86 19.87 -15.91
CA GLY A 29 2.51 19.94 -15.33
C GLY A 29 2.29 18.85 -14.30
N VAL A 30 1.62 19.18 -13.20
CA VAL A 30 1.09 18.22 -12.23
C VAL A 30 -0.41 18.48 -12.07
N GLY A 31 -1.20 17.42 -11.91
CA GLY A 31 -2.66 17.53 -11.81
C GLY A 31 -3.23 16.60 -10.74
N ILE A 32 -4.35 17.03 -10.16
CA ILE A 32 -5.17 16.21 -9.25
C ILE A 32 -6.51 15.98 -9.94
N LYS A 33 -6.97 14.72 -9.98
CA LYS A 33 -8.33 14.39 -10.41
C LYS A 33 -9.23 14.30 -9.19
N LEU A 34 -10.30 15.09 -9.21
CA LEU A 34 -11.30 15.12 -8.15
C LEU A 34 -12.65 14.73 -8.72
N ILE A 35 -13.31 13.76 -8.08
CA ILE A 35 -14.71 13.44 -8.37
C ILE A 35 -15.56 14.61 -7.83
N PRO A 36 -16.48 15.21 -8.61
CA PRO A 36 -17.26 16.37 -8.15
C PRO A 36 -17.98 16.17 -6.81
N ARG A 37 -18.43 14.94 -6.51
CA ARG A 37 -19.07 14.62 -5.23
C ARG A 37 -18.15 14.84 -4.02
N ARG A 38 -16.83 14.76 -4.18
CA ARG A 38 -15.86 15.01 -3.09
C ARG A 38 -15.91 16.44 -2.56
N PHE A 39 -16.41 17.41 -3.32
CA PHE A 39 -16.61 18.78 -2.81
C PHE A 39 -17.61 18.86 -1.65
N TYR A 40 -18.47 17.85 -1.48
CA TYR A 40 -19.41 17.74 -0.36
C TYR A 40 -18.89 16.83 0.76
N ASP A 41 -17.73 16.21 0.60
CA ASP A 41 -17.13 15.31 1.58
C ASP A 41 -16.37 16.15 2.63
N PRO A 42 -16.74 16.09 3.92
CA PRO A 42 -16.00 16.80 4.98
C PRO A 42 -14.51 16.43 5.03
N ALA A 43 -14.13 15.24 4.52
CA ALA A 43 -12.75 14.79 4.44
C ALA A 43 -11.94 15.44 3.31
N ILE A 44 -12.53 16.27 2.45
CA ILE A 44 -11.84 16.87 1.29
C ILE A 44 -10.57 17.63 1.68
N ASN A 45 -10.56 18.32 2.82
CA ASN A 45 -9.37 19.04 3.28
C ASN A 45 -8.22 18.09 3.65
N ARG A 46 -8.52 16.90 4.18
CA ARG A 46 -7.51 15.87 4.48
C ARG A 46 -6.97 15.28 3.18
N TYR A 47 -7.86 14.97 2.24
CA TYR A 47 -7.50 14.52 0.89
C TYR A 47 -6.59 15.52 0.16
N LEU A 48 -7.00 16.79 0.04
CA LEU A 48 -6.22 17.81 -0.65
C LEU A 48 -4.85 18.03 0.02
N ARG A 49 -4.78 17.99 1.34
CA ARG A 49 -3.49 18.08 2.04
C ARG A 49 -2.58 16.91 1.70
N HIS A 50 -3.11 15.70 1.67
CA HIS A 50 -2.37 14.49 1.27
C HIS A 50 -1.83 14.62 -0.15
N GLU A 51 -2.70 14.92 -1.12
CA GLU A 51 -2.30 15.05 -2.52
C GLU A 51 -1.34 16.22 -2.75
N PHE A 52 -1.59 17.40 -2.17
CA PHE A 52 -0.67 18.54 -2.33
C PHE A 52 0.70 18.29 -1.70
N THR A 53 0.77 17.46 -0.67
CA THR A 53 2.05 17.07 -0.06
C THR A 53 2.83 16.13 -1.00
N HIS A 54 2.15 15.20 -1.68
CA HIS A 54 2.76 14.42 -2.78
C HIS A 54 3.26 15.33 -3.92
N ILE A 55 2.46 16.32 -4.33
CA ILE A 55 2.86 17.27 -5.37
C ILE A 55 4.07 18.09 -4.92
N SER A 56 4.10 18.53 -3.67
CA SER A 56 5.23 19.25 -3.11
C SER A 56 6.53 18.43 -3.23
N ASP A 57 6.46 17.13 -2.95
CA ASP A 57 7.60 16.23 -3.15
C ASP A 57 8.00 16.14 -4.63
N MET A 58 7.03 15.99 -5.54
CA MET A 58 7.30 15.92 -6.98
C MET A 58 7.98 17.18 -7.53
N LEU A 59 7.71 18.34 -6.93
CA LEU A 59 8.27 19.62 -7.34
C LEU A 59 9.60 19.94 -6.64
N ASP A 60 9.92 19.26 -5.54
CA ASP A 60 11.17 19.45 -4.82
C ASP A 60 12.32 18.75 -5.54
N SER A 61 13.31 19.53 -5.99
CA SER A 61 14.52 19.00 -6.62
C SER A 61 15.33 18.08 -5.72
N ALA A 62 15.29 18.28 -4.40
CA ALA A 62 15.99 17.41 -3.45
C ALA A 62 15.31 16.05 -3.32
N PHE A 63 14.01 15.98 -3.57
CA PHE A 63 13.26 14.72 -3.54
C PHE A 63 13.61 13.87 -4.76
N GLY A 64 13.86 14.53 -5.90
CA GLY A 64 14.36 13.88 -7.11
C GLY A 64 13.33 12.98 -7.78
N TYR A 65 12.06 13.40 -7.81
CA TYR A 65 11.01 12.63 -8.48
C TYR A 65 11.31 12.43 -9.97
N ASP A 66 11.32 11.17 -10.39
CA ASP A 66 11.48 10.79 -11.80
C ASP A 66 10.20 10.05 -12.28
N PRO A 67 9.41 10.66 -13.19
CA PRO A 67 8.21 10.03 -13.74
C PRO A 67 8.53 8.82 -14.63
N ASP A 68 9.76 8.70 -15.12
CA ASP A 68 10.19 7.65 -16.05
C ASP A 68 10.77 6.42 -15.34
N THR A 69 10.89 6.46 -14.00
CA THR A 69 11.34 5.33 -13.18
C THR A 69 10.61 4.04 -13.55
N LYS A 70 11.38 3.06 -14.01
CA LYS A 70 10.92 1.70 -14.32
C LYS A 70 11.23 0.77 -13.15
N VAL A 71 10.25 -0.05 -12.79
CA VAL A 71 10.40 -1.06 -11.73
C VAL A 71 9.86 -2.41 -12.22
N GLY A 72 10.48 -3.49 -11.76
CA GLY A 72 10.08 -4.85 -12.08
C GLY A 72 10.47 -5.31 -13.49
N MET A 73 10.56 -6.63 -13.67
CA MET A 73 10.95 -7.26 -14.93
C MET A 73 9.73 -7.67 -15.78
N ASN A 74 8.54 -7.68 -15.18
CA ASN A 74 7.29 -8.06 -15.81
C ASN A 74 6.11 -7.27 -15.20
N PRO A 75 4.92 -7.23 -15.86
CA PRO A 75 3.79 -6.42 -15.41
C PRO A 75 3.28 -6.75 -13.99
N GLY A 76 3.36 -8.02 -13.57
CA GLY A 76 2.92 -8.43 -12.24
C GLY A 76 3.87 -7.94 -11.14
N GLU A 77 5.17 -8.05 -11.38
CA GLU A 77 6.21 -7.52 -10.50
C GLU A 77 6.19 -6.00 -10.47
N GLU A 78 6.09 -5.34 -11.63
CA GLU A 78 5.94 -3.88 -11.73
C GLU A 78 4.76 -3.41 -10.88
N HIS A 79 3.59 -4.03 -11.03
CA HIS A 79 2.41 -3.69 -10.24
C HIS A 79 2.63 -3.85 -8.72
N LEU A 80 3.27 -4.93 -8.28
CA LEU A 80 3.61 -5.14 -6.87
C LEU A 80 4.52 -4.04 -6.33
N LEU A 81 5.59 -3.72 -7.06
CA LEU A 81 6.59 -2.73 -6.67
C LEU A 81 6.00 -1.32 -6.64
N LEU A 82 5.17 -0.97 -7.63
CA LEU A 82 4.47 0.32 -7.66
C LEU A 82 3.50 0.48 -6.48
N ASN A 83 2.80 -0.57 -6.07
CA ASN A 83 1.94 -0.51 -4.89
C ASN A 83 2.74 -0.37 -3.59
N ARG A 84 3.86 -1.10 -3.46
CA ARG A 84 4.77 -0.95 -2.33
C ARG A 84 5.35 0.46 -2.23
N TYR A 85 5.78 1.02 -3.34
CA TYR A 85 6.22 2.41 -3.43
C TYR A 85 5.10 3.37 -3.00
N ARG A 86 3.86 3.17 -3.48
CA ARG A 86 2.70 3.97 -3.08
C ARG A 86 2.50 3.94 -1.56
N VAL A 87 2.52 2.75 -0.96
CA VAL A 87 2.35 2.58 0.49
C VAL A 87 3.43 3.33 1.26
N LEU A 88 4.71 3.19 0.87
CA LEU A 88 5.82 3.88 1.55
C LEU A 88 5.70 5.41 1.42
N TRP A 89 5.43 5.91 0.22
CA TRP A 89 5.32 7.35 0.00
C TRP A 89 4.13 7.94 0.74
N SER A 90 2.97 7.31 0.65
CA SER A 90 1.75 7.81 1.31
C SER A 90 1.83 7.70 2.84
N LEU A 91 2.52 6.68 3.38
CA LEU A 91 2.89 6.62 4.80
C LEU A 91 3.75 7.83 5.19
N HIS A 92 4.80 8.12 4.43
CA HIS A 92 5.67 9.26 4.71
C HIS A 92 4.92 10.59 4.64
N VAL A 93 4.07 10.79 3.63
CA VAL A 93 3.21 11.98 3.50
C VAL A 93 2.33 12.18 4.72
N ASP A 94 1.59 11.14 5.13
CA ASP A 94 0.70 11.25 6.30
C ASP A 94 1.48 11.44 7.60
N SER A 95 2.69 10.87 7.72
CA SER A 95 3.56 11.09 8.89
C SER A 95 3.99 12.55 9.02
N ARG A 96 4.36 13.21 7.91
CA ARG A 96 4.75 14.63 7.88
C ARG A 96 3.56 15.54 8.18
N ILE A 97 2.40 15.20 7.62
CA ILE A 97 1.15 15.92 7.90
C ILE A 97 0.82 15.84 9.40
N ALA A 98 0.88 14.64 10.00
CA ALA A 98 0.64 14.45 11.43
C ALA A 98 1.63 15.26 12.28
N ARG A 99 2.94 15.21 11.96
CA ARG A 99 3.97 16.01 12.66
C ARG A 99 3.74 17.51 12.55
N SER A 100 3.13 17.99 11.47
CA SER A 100 2.77 19.41 11.32
C SER A 100 1.54 19.84 12.15
N GLY A 101 1.00 18.95 12.98
CA GLY A 101 -0.19 19.22 13.79
C GLY A 101 -1.48 19.28 12.97
N LYS A 102 -1.48 18.70 11.77
CA LYS A 102 -2.64 18.62 10.88
C LYS A 102 -3.14 17.18 10.82
N GLU A 103 -4.44 17.04 10.59
CA GLU A 103 -5.03 15.71 10.43
C GLU A 103 -4.64 15.11 9.06
N PRO A 104 -4.01 13.91 9.04
CA PRO A 104 -3.67 13.18 7.81
C PRO A 104 -4.92 12.61 7.13
N MET A 105 -4.77 12.13 5.89
CA MET A 105 -5.88 11.48 5.18
C MET A 105 -6.27 10.16 5.84
N PHE A 106 -5.27 9.37 6.23
CA PHE A 106 -5.46 8.14 6.97
C PHE A 106 -4.71 8.21 8.31
N SER A 107 -5.26 7.56 9.33
CA SER A 107 -4.62 7.50 10.64
C SER A 107 -3.34 6.67 10.61
N ARG A 108 -2.50 6.84 11.64
CA ARG A 108 -1.27 6.05 11.81
C ARG A 108 -1.58 4.55 11.87
N GLU A 109 -2.67 4.17 12.54
CA GLU A 109 -3.12 2.79 12.70
C GLU A 109 -3.58 2.19 11.35
N TYR A 110 -4.25 2.98 10.52
CA TYR A 110 -4.58 2.57 9.16
C TYR A 110 -3.32 2.33 8.34
N ARG A 111 -2.35 3.25 8.40
CA ARG A 111 -1.07 3.12 7.67
C ARG A 111 -0.26 1.91 8.13
N LEU A 112 -0.26 1.60 9.42
CA LEU A 112 0.38 0.38 9.94
C LEU A 112 -0.29 -0.88 9.37
N ARG A 113 -1.62 -0.94 9.35
CA ARG A 113 -2.33 -2.09 8.75
C ARG A 113 -2.10 -2.20 7.25
N GLU A 114 -2.09 -1.09 6.51
CA GLU A 114 -1.78 -1.08 5.08
C GLU A 114 -0.35 -1.57 4.83
N PHE A 115 0.62 -1.07 5.60
CA PHE A 115 2.02 -1.50 5.54
C PHE A 115 2.16 -3.00 5.79
N ARG A 116 1.54 -3.53 6.86
CA ARG A 116 1.50 -4.97 7.18
C ARG A 116 0.98 -5.81 6.00
N SER A 117 -0.06 -5.34 5.31
CA SER A 117 -0.64 -6.06 4.17
C SER A 117 0.32 -6.19 2.98
N TRP A 118 1.19 -5.20 2.73
CA TRP A 118 2.13 -5.20 1.60
C TRP A 118 3.52 -5.76 1.92
N TYR A 119 3.89 -5.79 3.21
CA TYR A 119 5.20 -6.26 3.70
C TYR A 119 5.11 -7.48 4.62
N ARG A 120 4.26 -8.46 4.28
CA ARG A 120 4.03 -9.70 5.04
C ARG A 120 5.27 -10.58 5.31
N LYS A 121 6.39 -10.32 4.62
CA LYS A 121 7.66 -11.05 4.86
C LYS A 121 8.43 -10.53 6.07
N ILE A 122 8.11 -9.33 6.55
CA ILE A 122 8.72 -8.78 7.76
C ILE A 122 8.15 -9.55 8.95
N PRO A 123 8.98 -10.12 9.84
CA PRO A 123 8.51 -10.82 11.02
C PRO A 123 7.58 -9.95 11.86
N PRO A 124 6.50 -10.51 12.45
CA PRO A 124 5.58 -9.74 13.30
C PRO A 124 6.29 -9.01 14.45
N THR A 125 7.36 -9.58 15.00
CA THR A 125 8.17 -8.97 16.06
C THR A 125 8.98 -7.75 15.61
N GLN A 126 9.16 -7.54 14.31
CA GLN A 126 9.94 -6.44 13.72
C GLN A 126 9.10 -5.46 12.93
N VAL A 127 7.85 -5.80 12.58
CA VAL A 127 7.03 -4.96 11.70
C VAL A 127 6.73 -3.59 12.33
N GLU A 128 6.61 -3.56 13.66
CA GLU A 128 6.32 -2.33 14.41
C GLU A 128 7.54 -1.43 14.51
N SER A 129 8.71 -1.98 14.83
CA SER A 129 9.97 -1.21 14.86
C SER A 129 10.33 -0.64 13.50
N VAL A 130 10.12 -1.40 12.44
CA VAL A 130 10.30 -0.93 11.07
C VAL A 130 9.31 0.17 10.72
N PHE A 131 8.03 -0.04 11.01
CA PHE A 131 7.00 0.98 10.76
C PHE A 131 7.31 2.28 11.51
N GLU A 132 7.75 2.19 12.77
CA GLU A 132 8.05 3.38 13.56
C GLU A 132 9.24 4.15 13.01
N GLY A 133 10.32 3.48 12.62
CA GLY A 133 11.44 4.18 12.00
C GLY A 133 11.06 4.83 10.68
N LEU A 134 10.22 4.18 9.85
CA LEU A 134 9.66 4.79 8.64
C LEU A 134 8.77 6.01 8.98
N TRP A 135 7.94 5.90 10.02
CA TRP A 135 7.02 6.95 10.44
C TRP A 135 7.75 8.17 10.99
N GLN A 136 8.80 7.98 11.79
CA GLN A 136 9.60 9.06 12.38
C GLN A 136 10.55 9.73 11.40
N THR A 137 10.91 9.04 10.30
CA THR A 137 11.85 9.57 9.32
C THR A 137 11.40 10.94 8.80
N GLU A 138 12.27 11.95 8.94
CA GLU A 138 11.98 13.34 8.58
C GLU A 138 11.79 13.51 7.08
N TYR A 139 12.61 12.81 6.29
CA TYR A 139 12.67 12.96 4.84
C TYR A 139 13.08 11.66 4.15
N PHE A 140 12.47 11.38 3.00
CA PHE A 140 12.93 10.38 2.04
C PHE A 140 13.11 11.01 0.67
N THR A 141 14.12 10.56 -0.08
CA THR A 141 14.20 10.81 -1.52
C THR A 141 13.33 9.82 -2.30
N HIS A 142 12.98 10.17 -3.54
CA HIS A 142 12.32 9.28 -4.48
C HIS A 142 13.09 7.96 -4.68
N ALA A 143 14.42 8.05 -4.82
CA ALA A 143 15.29 6.90 -5.04
C ALA A 143 15.25 5.92 -3.85
N GLU A 144 15.29 6.41 -2.61
CA GLU A 144 15.18 5.56 -1.42
C GLU A 144 13.83 4.83 -1.34
N LEU A 145 12.73 5.53 -1.64
CA LEU A 145 11.40 4.91 -1.66
C LEU A 145 11.29 3.83 -2.75
N VAL A 146 11.91 4.06 -3.92
CA VAL A 146 11.96 3.07 -5.00
C VAL A 146 12.81 1.87 -4.59
N GLU A 147 14.00 2.09 -4.03
CA GLU A 147 14.88 1.00 -3.56
C GLU A 147 14.17 0.13 -2.51
N MET A 148 13.55 0.76 -1.51
CA MET A 148 12.77 0.07 -0.47
C MET A 148 11.56 -0.69 -1.02
N SER A 149 10.93 -0.20 -2.09
CA SER A 149 9.82 -0.92 -2.71
C SER A 149 10.26 -2.25 -3.33
N GLN A 150 11.51 -2.31 -3.83
CA GLN A 150 12.14 -3.45 -4.48
C GLN A 150 12.74 -4.42 -3.48
N ASP A 151 13.38 -3.91 -2.44
CA ASP A 151 14.09 -4.71 -1.46
C ASP A 151 13.51 -4.56 -0.05
N THR A 152 12.91 -5.64 0.45
CA THR A 152 12.36 -5.68 1.81
C THR A 152 13.46 -5.57 2.88
N ILE A 153 14.70 -5.96 2.60
CA ILE A 153 15.82 -5.79 3.54
C ILE A 153 16.07 -4.30 3.79
N ARG A 154 16.02 -3.47 2.75
CA ARG A 154 16.17 -2.01 2.88
C ARG A 154 15.08 -1.36 3.71
N VAL A 155 13.88 -1.92 3.67
CA VAL A 155 12.78 -1.51 4.55
C VAL A 155 13.10 -1.90 5.99
N MET A 156 13.58 -3.13 6.21
CA MET A 156 13.92 -3.62 7.54
C MET A 156 15.10 -2.88 8.19
N GLU A 157 16.04 -2.35 7.40
CA GLU A 157 17.13 -1.47 7.87
C GLU A 157 16.62 -0.19 8.56
N ARG A 158 15.34 0.17 8.39
CA ARG A 158 14.71 1.30 9.06
C ARG A 158 14.18 0.97 10.45
N ALA A 159 14.36 -0.25 10.96
CA ALA A 159 13.94 -0.61 12.30
C ALA A 159 14.62 0.28 13.36
N VAL A 160 13.81 0.82 14.27
CA VAL A 160 14.28 1.51 15.47
C VAL A 160 13.95 0.70 16.72
N GLU A 161 14.65 0.94 17.82
CA GLU A 161 14.20 0.42 19.12
C GLU A 161 12.88 1.11 19.49
N VAL A 162 11.86 0.32 19.80
CA VAL A 162 10.56 0.81 20.26
C VAL A 162 10.44 0.40 21.72
N GLU A 163 10.16 1.35 22.62
CA GLU A 163 9.84 1.01 24.00
C GLU A 163 8.54 0.19 24.03
N GLU A 164 8.52 -0.90 24.81
CA GLU A 164 7.32 -1.75 24.96
C GLU A 164 6.14 -0.89 25.45
N GLY A 165 5.18 -0.59 24.55
CA GLY A 165 3.92 0.09 24.90
C GLY A 165 3.51 1.31 24.06
N GLU A 166 4.30 1.76 23.07
CA GLU A 166 3.97 2.96 22.28
C GLU A 166 2.88 2.76 21.21
N LEU A 167 2.52 1.52 20.90
CA LEU A 167 1.36 1.21 20.06
C LEU A 167 0.19 0.85 20.96
N PRO A 168 -0.98 1.49 20.78
CA PRO A 168 -2.13 1.15 21.59
C PRO A 168 -2.50 -0.31 21.28
N ALA A 169 -2.68 -1.11 22.34
CA ALA A 169 -2.88 -2.56 22.27
C ALA A 169 -4.12 -2.99 21.45
N ASP A 170 -4.90 -2.03 20.96
CA ASP A 170 -6.13 -2.17 20.21
C ASP A 170 -5.96 -2.07 18.69
N VAL A 171 -4.76 -1.74 18.16
CA VAL A 171 -4.54 -1.82 16.71
C VAL A 171 -4.71 -3.27 16.27
N PRO A 172 -5.71 -3.59 15.41
CA PRO A 172 -5.93 -4.96 15.01
C PRO A 172 -4.68 -5.51 14.33
N ALA A 173 -4.17 -6.64 14.83
CA ALA A 173 -3.10 -7.39 14.17
C ALA A 173 -3.52 -7.86 12.75
N LYS A 174 -4.83 -7.91 12.50
CA LYS A 174 -5.43 -8.35 11.24
C LYS A 174 -5.03 -7.44 10.08
N PRO A 175 -4.57 -8.01 8.95
CA PRO A 175 -4.28 -7.23 7.75
C PRO A 175 -5.57 -6.64 7.14
N LEU A 176 -5.42 -5.53 6.43
CA LEU A 176 -6.51 -4.97 5.62
C LEU A 176 -6.72 -5.85 4.38
N LEU A 177 -7.96 -6.27 4.15
CA LEU A 177 -8.41 -7.04 2.98
C LEU A 177 -9.20 -6.12 2.05
N MET A 178 -8.50 -5.30 1.27
CA MET A 178 -9.13 -4.41 0.29
C MET A 178 -9.01 -4.95 -1.13
N PRO A 179 -9.94 -4.61 -2.03
CA PRO A 179 -9.79 -4.93 -3.44
C PRO A 179 -8.47 -4.39 -4.02
N GLY A 180 -7.78 -5.22 -4.80
CA GLY A 180 -6.45 -4.96 -5.36
C GLY A 180 -5.28 -5.36 -4.47
N PHE A 181 -5.50 -5.71 -3.19
CA PHE A 181 -4.43 -6.21 -2.33
C PHE A 181 -4.03 -7.63 -2.73
N PRO A 182 -2.75 -8.02 -2.55
CA PRO A 182 -2.29 -9.34 -2.94
C PRO A 182 -2.87 -10.41 -2.00
N CYS A 183 -3.44 -11.47 -2.57
CA CYS A 183 -3.84 -12.66 -1.81
C CYS A 183 -2.61 -13.28 -1.12
N PRO A 184 -2.65 -13.66 0.17
CA PRO A 184 -1.49 -14.25 0.84
C PRO A 184 -1.08 -15.61 0.28
N LEU A 185 -2.02 -16.32 -0.35
CA LEU A 185 -1.79 -17.65 -0.91
C LEU A 185 -1.13 -17.58 -2.29
N CYS A 186 -1.76 -16.92 -3.25
CA CYS A 186 -1.24 -16.85 -4.63
C CYS A 186 -0.44 -15.59 -4.96
N ARG A 187 -0.43 -14.58 -4.09
CA ARG A 187 0.26 -13.28 -4.25
C ARG A 187 -0.21 -12.41 -5.41
N PHE A 188 -1.26 -12.82 -6.13
CA PHE A 188 -1.90 -11.98 -7.13
C PHE A 188 -2.85 -10.96 -6.48
N PRO A 189 -2.97 -9.74 -7.04
CA PRO A 189 -4.04 -8.81 -6.68
C PRO A 189 -5.39 -9.50 -6.78
N THR A 190 -6.23 -9.36 -5.75
CA THR A 190 -7.59 -9.88 -5.77
C THR A 190 -8.60 -8.78 -5.50
N TYR A 191 -9.72 -8.83 -6.22
CA TYR A 191 -10.90 -8.00 -5.99
C TYR A 191 -12.06 -8.81 -5.40
N SER A 192 -11.85 -10.12 -5.19
CA SER A 192 -12.84 -11.09 -4.73
C SER A 192 -12.27 -11.85 -3.52
N TRP A 193 -12.34 -11.22 -2.35
CA TRP A 193 -11.98 -11.86 -1.09
C TRP A 193 -13.11 -12.78 -0.63
N VAL A 194 -12.78 -13.97 -0.12
CA VAL A 194 -13.76 -14.82 0.54
C VAL A 194 -13.94 -14.32 1.97
N GLU A 195 -15.13 -13.81 2.26
CA GLU A 195 -15.54 -13.39 3.60
C GLU A 195 -15.91 -14.62 4.46
N ASP A 196 -15.71 -14.54 5.77
CA ASP A 196 -16.10 -15.57 6.75
C ASP A 196 -15.56 -16.97 6.41
N LEU A 197 -14.24 -17.06 6.17
CA LEU A 197 -13.58 -18.31 5.76
C LEU A 197 -13.87 -19.49 6.70
N GLU A 198 -13.94 -19.25 8.02
CA GLU A 198 -14.25 -20.29 9.01
C GLU A 198 -15.65 -20.88 8.84
N GLU A 199 -16.61 -20.09 8.36
CA GLU A 199 -17.99 -20.52 8.17
C GLU A 199 -18.22 -21.11 6.76
N LYS A 200 -17.58 -20.53 5.75
CA LYS A 200 -17.84 -20.84 4.34
C LYS A 200 -16.90 -21.88 3.73
N VAL A 201 -15.82 -22.25 4.42
CA VAL A 201 -14.83 -23.21 3.93
C VAL A 201 -14.71 -24.38 4.89
N GLU A 202 -14.65 -25.58 4.33
CA GLU A 202 -14.60 -26.82 5.08
C GLU A 202 -13.30 -26.90 5.91
N PRO A 203 -13.34 -27.34 7.19
CA PRO A 203 -12.17 -27.33 8.07
C PRO A 203 -10.95 -28.07 7.49
N TYR A 204 -11.16 -29.21 6.84
CA TYR A 204 -10.07 -29.97 6.23
C TYR A 204 -9.36 -29.21 5.08
N VAL A 205 -10.07 -28.31 4.39
CA VAL A 205 -9.49 -27.46 3.34
C VAL A 205 -8.64 -26.36 3.99
N LEU A 206 -9.13 -25.76 5.09
CA LEU A 206 -8.38 -24.75 5.85
C LEU A 206 -7.08 -25.34 6.41
N ASP A 207 -7.13 -26.54 6.97
CA ASP A 207 -5.96 -27.25 7.48
C ASP A 207 -4.95 -27.54 6.36
N TYR A 208 -5.44 -28.01 5.21
CA TYR A 208 -4.59 -28.22 4.04
C TYR A 208 -3.93 -26.92 3.54
N ILE A 209 -4.62 -25.77 3.59
CA ILE A 209 -4.01 -24.47 3.29
C ILE A 209 -2.90 -24.15 4.30
N ARG A 210 -3.14 -24.32 5.61
CA ARG A 210 -2.14 -24.05 6.67
C ARG A 210 -0.89 -24.91 6.51
N GLU A 211 -1.04 -26.17 6.13
CA GLU A 211 0.07 -27.08 5.83
C GLU A 211 0.94 -26.58 4.67
N ASN A 212 0.30 -26.04 3.62
CA ASN A 212 0.99 -25.51 2.43
C ASN A 212 1.51 -24.07 2.63
N HIS A 213 0.97 -23.34 3.59
CA HIS A 213 1.33 -21.96 3.91
C HIS A 213 1.54 -21.77 5.43
N PRO A 214 2.68 -22.23 5.98
CA PRO A 214 2.98 -22.06 7.40
C PRO A 214 2.93 -20.59 7.82
N GLY A 215 2.16 -20.29 8.87
CA GLY A 215 1.94 -18.92 9.37
C GLY A 215 0.75 -18.18 8.74
N TRP A 216 0.05 -18.79 7.79
CA TRP A 216 -1.26 -18.30 7.35
C TRP A 216 -2.37 -18.73 8.31
N ASP A 217 -3.37 -17.86 8.47
CA ASP A 217 -4.63 -18.16 9.13
C ASP A 217 -5.78 -17.43 8.43
N VAL A 218 -7.02 -17.78 8.75
CA VAL A 218 -8.25 -17.24 8.13
C VAL A 218 -8.33 -15.71 8.19
N GLU A 219 -7.75 -15.10 9.22
CA GLU A 219 -7.73 -13.64 9.38
C GLU A 219 -6.89 -12.94 8.33
N TYR A 220 -5.94 -13.65 7.70
CA TYR A 220 -5.15 -13.14 6.58
C TYR A 220 -5.90 -13.18 5.25
N GLY A 221 -7.07 -13.83 5.22
CA GLY A 221 -7.93 -13.94 4.06
C GLY A 221 -7.38 -14.86 2.97
N ALA A 222 -8.23 -15.13 1.98
CA ALA A 222 -7.90 -15.84 0.76
C ALA A 222 -8.81 -15.34 -0.37
N CYS A 223 -8.31 -15.32 -1.61
CA CYS A 223 -9.18 -15.05 -2.75
C CYS A 223 -10.02 -16.28 -3.12
N ASP A 224 -11.18 -16.02 -3.73
CA ASP A 224 -12.10 -17.03 -4.25
C ASP A 224 -11.40 -18.15 -5.03
N ARG A 225 -10.50 -17.77 -5.94
CA ARG A 225 -9.75 -18.70 -6.79
C ARG A 225 -8.79 -19.58 -6.03
N CYS A 226 -8.16 -19.06 -4.97
CA CYS A 226 -7.30 -19.89 -4.13
C CYS A 226 -8.11 -20.90 -3.33
N VAL A 227 -9.23 -20.45 -2.74
CA VAL A 227 -10.14 -21.33 -2.00
C VAL A 227 -10.65 -22.45 -2.90
N GLU A 228 -11.07 -22.13 -4.13
CA GLU A 228 -11.51 -23.13 -5.11
C GLU A 228 -10.41 -24.16 -5.44
N VAL A 229 -9.20 -23.69 -5.77
CA VAL A 229 -8.06 -24.58 -6.06
C VAL A 229 -7.72 -25.47 -4.88
N TYR A 230 -7.73 -24.92 -3.66
CA TYR A 230 -7.42 -25.68 -2.46
C TYR A 230 -8.52 -26.69 -2.09
N ARG A 231 -9.80 -26.38 -2.34
CA ARG A 231 -10.88 -27.38 -2.23
C ARG A 231 -10.64 -28.58 -3.14
N LEU A 232 -10.28 -28.33 -4.40
CA LEU A 232 -10.02 -29.40 -5.38
C LEU A 232 -8.81 -30.26 -4.97
N ARG A 233 -7.73 -29.63 -4.51
CA ARG A 233 -6.52 -30.34 -4.06
C ARG A 233 -6.76 -31.15 -2.79
N ALA A 234 -7.45 -30.58 -1.81
CA ALA A 234 -7.78 -31.28 -0.57
C ALA A 234 -8.73 -32.48 -0.81
N ALA A 235 -9.57 -32.40 -1.85
CA ALA A 235 -10.41 -33.51 -2.30
C ALA A 235 -9.67 -34.56 -3.17
N GLY A 236 -8.38 -34.36 -3.46
CA GLY A 236 -7.57 -35.28 -4.28
C GLY A 236 -7.88 -35.23 -5.78
N VAL A 237 -8.47 -34.14 -6.27
CA VAL A 237 -8.91 -33.99 -7.68
C VAL A 237 -7.80 -33.43 -8.60
N VAL A 238 -6.62 -33.09 -8.05
CA VAL A 238 -5.45 -32.57 -8.80
C VAL A 238 -4.16 -33.09 -8.20
#